data_AF-A0A355TUV8-F1
#
_entry.id   AF-A0A355TUV8-F1
#
_cell.length_a   1.000
_cell.length_b   1.000
_cell.length_c   1.000
_cell.angle_alpha   90.00
_cell.angle_beta   90.00
_cell.angle_gamma   90.00
#
_symmetry.space_group_name_H-M   'P 1'
#
loop_
_entity.id
_entity.type
_entity.pdbx_description
1 polymer ?
#
loop_
_entity_poly.entity_id
_entity_poly.type
_entity_poly.pdbx_seq_one_letter_code
_entity_poly.pdbx_strand_id
1 'polypeptide(L)' 'VDEFNTNKHITGKYLGLLFGVVAFIFCSFEHSIADMFYFSVAKVWSLRTFCYLLVITLGNAIGGLLVPAIRMVHKKLLQ' A
#
# COMPACT_ATOMS: atom_id res chain seq x y z
N VAL A 1 5.95 2.22 6.12
CA VAL A 1 5.42 2.90 7.33
C VAL A 1 6.26 2.62 8.56
N ASP A 2 6.69 1.37 8.76
CA ASP A 2 7.63 0.97 9.81
C ASP A 2 8.91 1.84 9.84
N GLU A 3 9.50 2.10 8.67
CA GLU A 3 10.66 3.00 8.50
C GLU A 3 10.43 4.42 9.03
N PHE A 4 9.22 4.97 8.84
CA PHE A 4 8.86 6.32 9.26
C PHE A 4 8.67 6.42 10.77
N ASN A 5 8.15 5.37 11.40
CA ASN A 5 7.93 5.34 12.85
C ASN A 5 9.20 4.99 13.63
N THR A 6 10.11 4.21 13.04
CA THR A 6 11.27 3.66 13.77
C THR A 6 12.53 4.51 13.61
N ASN A 7 12.69 5.23 12.50
CA ASN A 7 13.91 6.03 12.28
C ASN A 7 13.96 7.30 13.15
N LYS A 8 15.08 7.51 13.85
CA LYS A 8 15.34 8.77 14.58
C LYS A 8 15.63 9.95 13.65
N HIS A 9 16.22 9.69 12.48
CA HIS A 9 16.59 10.73 11.53
C HIS A 9 15.42 11.07 10.60
N ILE A 10 15.06 12.36 10.54
CA ILE A 10 13.96 12.86 9.68
C ILE A 10 14.19 12.48 8.21
N THR A 11 15.44 12.53 7.76
CA THR A 11 15.81 12.25 6.37
C THR A 11 15.51 10.79 6.01
N GLY A 12 15.82 9.86 6.91
CA GLY A 12 15.53 8.43 6.72
C GLY A 12 14.03 8.15 6.66
N LYS A 13 13.21 8.89 7.43
CA LYS A 13 11.75 8.75 7.41
C LYS A 13 11.16 9.09 6.04
N TYR A 14 11.54 10.23 5.48
CA TYR A 14 11.01 10.68 4.19
C TYR A 14 11.60 9.92 3.01
N LEU A 15 12.89 9.56 3.06
CA LEU A 15 13.51 8.72 2.03
C LEU A 15 12.86 7.34 1.97
N GLY A 16 12.60 6.69 3.12
CA GLY A 16 11.92 5.40 3.17
C GLY A 16 10.51 5.46 2.57
N LEU A 17 9.76 6.54 2.82
CA LEU A 17 8.46 6.77 2.21
C LEU A 17 8.58 6.97 0.69
N LEU A 18 9.52 7.83 0.27
CA LEU A 18 9.76 8.15 -1.15
C LEU A 18 10.09 6.89 -1.94
N PHE A 19 11.10 6.12 -1.51
CA PHE A 19 11.50 4.90 -2.20
C PHE A 19 10.39 3.84 -2.20
N GLY A 20 9.63 3.72 -1.11
CA GLY A 20 8.48 2.83 -1.04
C GLY A 20 7.41 3.15 -2.08
N VAL A 21 7.03 4.42 -2.19
CA VAL A 21 6.03 4.88 -3.18
C VAL A 21 6.57 4.74 -4.61
N VAL A 22 7.83 5.12 -4.84
CA VAL A 22 8.49 4.99 -6.15
C VAL A 22 8.50 3.55 -6.62
N ALA A 23 8.94 2.61 -5.77
CA ALA A 23 8.94 1.19 -6.10
C ALA A 23 7.53 0.67 -6.40
N PHE A 24 6.52 1.09 -5.63
CA PHE A 24 5.13 0.71 -5.84
C PHE A 24 4.61 1.14 -7.23
N ILE A 25 4.93 2.36 -7.65
CA ILE A 25 4.56 2.88 -8.97
C ILE A 25 5.33 2.18 -10.08
N PHE A 26 6.64 1.97 -9.94
CA PHE A 26 7.46 1.30 -10.95
C PHE A 26 7.06 -0.16 -11.17
N CYS A 27 6.58 -0.84 -10.13
CA CYS A 27 6.00 -2.18 -10.25
C CYS A 27 4.58 -2.19 -10.85
N SER A 28 4.02 -1.02 -11.19
CA SER A 28 2.65 -0.87 -11.72
C SER A 28 1.58 -1.46 -10.81
N PHE A 29 1.77 -1.33 -9.49
CA PHE A 29 0.76 -1.74 -8.52
C PHE A 29 -0.35 -0.69 -8.42
N GLU A 30 -1.58 -1.15 -8.20
CA GLU A 30 -2.76 -0.29 -8.09
C GLU A 30 -3.00 0.14 -6.64
N HIS A 31 -3.14 1.44 -6.40
CA HIS A 31 -3.39 1.98 -5.06
C HIS A 31 -4.80 2.54 -4.97
N SER A 32 -5.68 1.86 -4.25
CA SER A 32 -7.10 2.24 -4.07
C SER A 32 -7.36 3.74 -3.87
N ILE A 33 -6.60 4.41 -2.98
CA ILE A 33 -6.73 5.86 -2.73
C ILE A 33 -6.25 6.72 -3.92
N ALA A 34 -5.16 6.33 -4.60
CA ALA A 34 -4.68 7.03 -5.77
C ALA A 34 -5.68 6.88 -6.93
N ASP A 35 -6.23 5.67 -7.11
CA ASP A 35 -7.22 5.39 -8.14
C ASP A 35 -8.54 6.14 -7.90
N MET A 36 -8.99 6.27 -6.64
CA MET A 36 -10.12 7.15 -6.28
C MET A 36 -9.88 8.60 -6.71
N PHE A 37 -8.67 9.13 -6.49
CA PHE A 37 -8.30 10.49 -6.90
C PHE A 37 -8.33 10.62 -8.43
N TYR A 38 -7.68 9.69 -9.15
CA TYR A 38 -7.65 9.72 -10.60
C TYR A 38 -9.04 9.54 -11.23
N PHE A 39 -9.90 8.66 -10.70
CA PHE A 39 -11.28 8.51 -11.15
C PHE A 39 -12.11 9.77 -10.94
N SER A 40 -11.85 10.50 -9.84
CA SER A 40 -12.52 11.77 -9.55
C SER A 40 -12.07 12.89 -10.48
N VAL A 41 -10.76 13.01 -10.75
CA VAL A 41 -10.21 13.99 -11.71
C VAL A 41 -10.72 13.71 -13.12
N ALA A 42 -10.74 12.43 -13.54
CA ALA A 42 -11.24 12.02 -14.85
C ALA A 42 -12.78 12.01 -14.94
N LYS A 43 -13.51 12.20 -13.82
CA LYS A 43 -14.98 12.12 -13.73
C LYS A 43 -15.59 10.82 -14.27
N VAL A 44 -14.90 9.69 -14.10
CA VAL A 44 -15.29 8.37 -14.65
C VAL A 44 -16.03 7.48 -13.65
N TRP A 45 -16.60 8.08 -12.60
CA TRP A 45 -17.34 7.33 -11.58
C TRP A 45 -18.54 6.59 -12.20
N SER A 46 -18.48 5.27 -12.14
CA SER A 46 -19.51 4.35 -12.62
C SER A 46 -19.56 3.10 -11.73
N LEU A 47 -20.58 2.27 -11.90
CA LEU A 47 -20.68 0.99 -11.18
C LEU A 47 -19.46 0.08 -11.47
N ARG A 48 -18.92 0.15 -12.69
CA ARG A 48 -17.71 -0.62 -13.08
C ARG A 48 -16.48 -0.15 -12.31
N THR A 49 -16.23 1.16 -12.25
CA THR A 49 -15.09 1.70 -11.48
C THR A 49 -15.22 1.41 -10.01
N PHE A 50 -16.44 1.38 -9.47
CA PHE A 50 -16.68 0.97 -8.09
C PHE A 50 -16.31 -0.51 -7.85
N CYS A 51 -16.71 -1.42 -8.73
CA CYS A 51 -16.31 -2.83 -8.65
C CYS A 51 -14.78 -3.01 -8.74
N TYR A 52 -14.11 -2.28 -9.65
CA TYR A 52 -12.64 -2.29 -9.73
C TYR A 52 -12.02 -1.82 -8.41
N LEU A 53 -12.55 -0.75 -7.83
CA LEU A 53 -12.09 -0.21 -6.56
C LEU A 53 -12.20 -1.23 -5.41
N LEU A 54 -13.26 -2.04 -5.38
CA LEU A 54 -13.40 -3.11 -4.40
C LEU A 54 -12.28 -4.15 -4.55
N VAL A 55 -12.00 -4.60 -5.77
CA VAL A 55 -10.92 -5.57 -6.04
C VAL A 55 -9.56 -5.01 -5.65
N ILE A 56 -9.26 -3.77 -6.05
CA ILE A 56 -8.01 -3.08 -5.70
C ILE A 56 -7.88 -2.92 -4.18
N THR A 57 -8.97 -2.57 -3.49
CA THR A 57 -8.99 -2.44 -2.02
C THR A 57 -8.71 -3.77 -1.32
N LEU A 58 -9.25 -4.88 -1.82
CA LEU A 58 -8.96 -6.21 -1.31
C LEU A 58 -7.48 -6.58 -1.51
N GLY A 59 -6.93 -6.31 -2.70
CA GLY A 59 -5.51 -6.52 -2.98
C GLY A 59 -4.61 -5.74 -2.02
N ASN A 60 -4.93 -4.46 -1.79
CA ASN A 60 -4.17 -3.61 -0.87
C ASN A 60 -4.30 -4.05 0.59
N ALA A 61 -5.47 -4.52 1.01
CA ALA A 61 -5.66 -5.09 2.34
C ALA A 61 -4.82 -6.36 2.54
N ILE A 62 -4.81 -7.27 1.56
CA ILE A 62 -4.00 -8.49 1.60
C ILE A 62 -2.51 -8.14 1.66
N GLY A 63 -2.04 -7.20 0.82
CA GLY A 63 -0.65 -6.74 0.83
C GLY A 63 -0.22 -6.13 2.17
N GLY A 64 -1.09 -5.32 2.78
CA GLY A 64 -0.85 -4.73 4.10
C GLY A 64 -0.81 -5.75 5.25
N LEU A 65 -1.59 -6.83 5.14
CA LEU A 65 -1.66 -7.90 6.14
C LEU A 65 -0.54 -8.95 5.98
N LEU A 66 0.05 -9.08 4.79
CA LEU A 66 1.05 -10.11 4.48
C LEU A 66 2.29 -10.03 5.38
N VAL A 67 2.87 -8.83 5.54
CA VAL A 67 4.10 -8.65 6.35
C VAL A 67 3.85 -8.94 7.85
N PRO A 68 2.79 -8.41 8.49
CA PRO A 68 2.41 -8.81 9.85
C PRO A 68 2.13 -10.31 10.00
N ALA A 69 1.44 -10.92 9.04
CA ALA A 69 1.13 -12.35 9.08
C ALA A 69 2.40 -13.20 9.04
N ILE A 70 3.34 -12.89 8.14
CA ILE A 70 4.65 -13.58 8.07
C ILE A 70 5.39 -13.44 9.40
N ARG A 71 5.44 -12.23 9.98
CA ARG A 71 6.08 -12.00 11.29
C ARG A 71 5.44 -12.84 12.40
N MET A 72 4.12 -13.01 12.38
CA MET A 72 3.40 -13.79 13.37
C MET A 72 3.69 -15.30 13.23
N VAL A 73 3.66 -15.83 12.02
CA VAL A 73 3.99 -17.24 11.73
C VAL A 73 5.44 -17.53 12.09
N HIS A 74 6.37 -16.66 11.71
CA HIS A 74 7.78 -16.80 12.04
C HIS A 74 8.04 -16.85 13.55
N LYS A 75 7.39 -15.95 14.33
CA LYS A 75 7.49 -16.01 15.80
C LYS A 75 6.98 -17.32 16.37
N LYS A 76 5.88 -17.86 15.83
CA LYS A 76 5.27 -19.11 16.30
C LYS A 76 6.08 -20.36 15.91
N LEU A 77 6.86 -20.30 14.84
CA LEU A 77 7.75 -21.38 14.38
C LEU A 77 9.10 -21.44 15.12
N LEU A 78 9.57 -20.32 15.67
CA LEU A 78 10.83 -20.23 16.42
C LEU A 78 10.65 -20.25 17.95
N GLN A 79 9.42 -20.43 18.43
CA GLN A 79 9.10 -20.80 19.82
C GLN A 79 8.90 -22.31 19.91
#